data_AF-C3NEL1-F1
#
_entry.id   AF-C3NEL1-F1
#
_cell.length_a   1.000
_cell.length_b   1.000
_cell.length_c   1.000
_cell.angle_alpha   90.00
_cell.angle_beta   90.00
_cell.angle_gamma   90.00
#
_symmetry.space_group_name_H-M   'P 1'
#
loop_
_entity.id
_entity.type
_entity.pdbx_description
1 polymer ?
#
loop_
_entity_poly.entity_id
_entity_poly.type
_entity_poly.pdbx_seq_one_letter_code
_entity_poly.pdbx_strand_id
1 'polypeptide(L)'
;MMSRVLLFYKRGIFNDDLKKFLRINNINVVDVRIGKYIEVDIIDDPKKVISLIGEPLFMVTEINGTFKQLFYDMRFWECHEILEEKWRKAENKYEKNFLQSIILLCASLIKYLKGEVDVSDMLMEKALSLISDLPQELLPLLYISLGLNT
;
A
#
# COMPACT_ATOMS: atom_id res chain seq x y z
N MET A 1 -15.21 11.60 14.13
CA MET A 1 -14.13 10.59 14.01
C MET A 1 -13.21 11.09 12.90
N MET A 2 -11.91 11.26 13.15
CA MET A 2 -11.00 11.74 12.09
C MET A 2 -10.79 10.63 11.07
N SER A 3 -10.87 10.95 9.79
CA SER A 3 -10.63 10.01 8.68
C SER A 3 -9.13 9.84 8.44
N ARG A 4 -8.75 8.70 7.87
CA ARG A 4 -7.38 8.44 7.45
C ARG A 4 -7.06 9.30 6.22
N VAL A 5 -5.86 9.90 6.19
CA VAL A 5 -5.39 10.73 5.08
C VAL A 5 -3.96 10.32 4.74
N LEU A 6 -3.67 10.17 3.45
CA LEU A 6 -2.31 9.99 2.94
C LEU A 6 -1.84 11.30 2.31
N LEU A 7 -0.65 11.75 2.68
CA LEU A 7 0.02 12.91 2.11
C LEU A 7 1.27 12.44 1.38
N PHE A 8 1.43 12.82 0.11
CA PHE A 8 2.54 12.38 -0.73
C PHE A 8 3.49 13.54 -1.01
N TYR A 9 4.75 13.36 -0.63
CA TYR A 9 5.82 14.34 -0.80
C TYR A 9 6.89 13.84 -1.78
N LYS A 10 7.64 14.78 -2.38
CA LYS A 10 8.77 14.44 -3.25
C LYS A 10 9.86 13.74 -2.43
N ARG A 11 10.41 12.65 -2.96
CA ARG A 11 11.53 11.93 -2.35
C ARG A 11 12.77 12.82 -2.21
N GLY A 12 13.49 12.64 -1.11
CA GLY A 12 14.76 13.33 -0.84
C GLY A 12 14.64 14.67 -0.13
N ILE A 13 13.43 15.08 0.27
CA ILE A 13 13.21 16.31 1.05
C ILE A 13 13.39 16.06 2.55
N PHE A 14 13.09 14.85 3.04
CA PHE A 14 13.12 14.51 4.46
C PHE A 14 14.06 13.35 4.74
N ASN A 15 14.55 13.27 5.99
CA ASN A 15 15.37 12.18 6.50
C ASN A 15 14.52 11.00 7.02
N ASP A 16 15.18 9.89 7.35
CA ASP A 16 14.52 8.63 7.77
C ASP A 16 13.74 8.74 9.10
N ASP A 17 13.93 9.83 9.86
CA ASP A 17 13.29 10.07 11.16
C ASP A 17 11.94 10.81 11.09
N LEU A 18 11.40 11.07 9.88
CA LEU A 18 10.18 11.86 9.70
C LEU A 18 8.99 11.36 10.55
N LYS A 19 8.81 10.03 10.64
CA LYS A 19 7.75 9.42 11.46
C LYS A 19 7.87 9.81 12.93
N LYS A 20 9.09 9.78 13.47
CA LYS A 20 9.38 10.13 14.86
C LYS A 20 9.19 11.63 15.09
N PHE A 21 9.68 12.45 14.16
CA PHE A 21 9.51 13.91 14.20
C PHE A 21 8.03 14.32 14.27
N LEU A 22 7.19 13.78 13.39
CA LEU A 22 5.76 14.10 13.37
C LEU A 22 5.05 13.66 14.65
N ARG A 23 5.39 12.48 15.19
CA ARG A 23 4.81 11.97 16.44
C ARG A 23 5.20 12.81 17.67
N ILE A 24 6.44 13.29 17.75
CA ILE A 24 6.88 14.19 18.84
C ILE A 24 6.12 15.52 18.78
N ASN A 25 5.69 15.95 17.58
CA ASN A 25 4.85 17.13 17.38
C ASN A 25 3.33 16.83 17.51
N ASN A 26 2.95 15.77 18.24
CA ASN A 26 1.57 15.43 18.58
C ASN A 26 0.66 15.19 17.37
N ILE A 27 1.20 14.57 16.31
CA ILE A 27 0.43 14.09 15.15
C ILE A 27 0.24 12.59 15.25
N ASN A 28 -1.00 12.13 15.05
CA ASN A 28 -1.33 10.71 15.01
C ASN A 28 -0.93 10.07 13.66
N VAL A 29 0.36 9.75 13.53
CA VAL A 29 0.94 9.09 12.36
C VAL A 29 0.83 7.57 12.46
N VAL A 30 0.12 6.95 11.51
CA VAL A 30 0.03 5.50 11.31
C VAL A 30 1.38 4.99 10.80
N ASP A 31 1.84 5.54 9.67
CA ASP A 31 3.11 5.17 9.08
C ASP A 31 3.75 6.26 8.22
N VAL A 32 5.02 6.04 7.89
CA VAL A 32 5.72 6.77 6.82
C VAL A 32 6.41 5.73 5.95
N ARG A 33 6.24 5.83 4.63
CA ARG A 33 6.79 4.89 3.64
C ARG A 33 7.62 5.65 2.61
N ILE A 34 8.81 5.16 2.30
CA ILE A 34 9.75 5.83 1.39
C ILE A 34 9.91 5.00 0.11
N GLY A 35 9.20 5.39 -0.94
CA GLY A 35 9.22 4.74 -2.26
C GLY A 35 9.51 5.72 -3.39
N LYS A 36 8.61 5.80 -4.38
CA LYS A 36 8.61 6.85 -5.40
C LYS A 36 8.36 8.23 -4.77
N TYR A 37 7.47 8.26 -3.79
CA TYR A 37 7.16 9.39 -2.94
C TYR A 37 7.55 9.09 -1.50
N ILE A 38 7.58 10.13 -0.66
CA ILE A 38 7.47 9.97 0.79
C ILE A 38 5.98 10.03 1.10
N GLU A 39 5.42 8.90 1.51
CA GLU A 39 4.01 8.76 1.86
C GLU A 39 3.86 8.88 3.37
N VAL A 40 3.12 9.88 3.83
CA VAL A 40 2.82 10.13 5.24
C VAL A 40 1.36 9.77 5.48
N ASP A 41 1.14 8.81 6.36
CA ASP A 41 -0.16 8.22 6.62
C ASP A 41 -0.63 8.53 8.03
N ILE A 42 -1.73 9.27 8.13
CA ILE A 42 -2.21 9.83 9.39
C ILE A 42 -3.68 9.50 9.60
N ILE A 43 -4.08 9.48 10.87
CA ILE A 43 -5.48 9.57 11.30
C ILE A 43 -5.56 10.82 12.17
N ASP A 44 -5.43 11.98 11.52
CA ASP A 44 -5.37 13.31 12.14
C ASP A 44 -5.74 14.39 11.11
N ASP A 45 -5.79 15.66 11.52
CA ASP A 45 -5.95 16.80 10.62
C ASP A 45 -4.68 17.01 9.76
N PRO A 46 -4.76 16.89 8.41
CA PRO A 46 -3.61 17.09 7.53
C PRO A 46 -2.98 18.49 7.65
N LYS A 47 -3.73 19.51 8.09
CA LYS A 47 -3.20 20.86 8.28
C LYS A 47 -2.03 20.90 9.28
N LYS A 48 -2.02 20.01 10.27
CA LYS A 48 -0.91 19.91 11.24
C LYS A 48 0.38 19.44 10.58
N VAL A 49 0.28 18.49 9.65
CA VAL A 49 1.43 18.01 8.88
C VAL A 49 1.91 19.12 7.95
N ILE A 50 1.00 19.75 7.22
CA ILE A 50 1.29 20.83 6.27
C ILE A 50 1.99 22.01 6.97
N SER A 51 1.56 22.39 8.18
CA SER A 51 2.19 23.49 8.93
C SER A 51 3.62 23.17 9.39
N LEU A 52 3.99 21.89 9.51
CA LEU A 52 5.33 21.47 9.95
C LEU A 52 6.28 21.22 8.79
N ILE A 53 5.80 20.57 7.72
CA ILE A 53 6.67 20.07 6.65
C ILE A 53 6.30 20.59 5.26
N GLY A 54 5.33 21.51 5.16
CA GLY A 54 4.90 22.15 3.93
C GLY A 54 3.85 21.38 3.14
N GLU A 55 3.52 21.93 1.98
CA GLU A 55 2.49 21.39 1.08
C GLU A 55 2.92 20.06 0.45
N PRO A 56 2.05 19.02 0.46
CA PRO A 56 2.30 17.80 -0.28
C PRO A 56 2.13 18.02 -1.79
N LEU A 57 2.67 17.10 -2.60
CA LEU A 57 2.40 17.04 -4.03
C LEU A 57 0.92 16.78 -4.29
N PHE A 58 0.33 15.88 -3.51
CA PHE A 58 -1.10 15.56 -3.50
C PHE A 58 -1.48 14.85 -2.20
N MET A 59 -2.78 14.83 -1.90
CA MET A 59 -3.36 14.10 -0.77
C MET A 59 -4.41 13.11 -1.26
N VAL A 60 -4.60 12.06 -0.47
CA VAL A 60 -5.60 11.02 -0.72
C VAL A 60 -6.41 10.82 0.54
N THR A 61 -7.71 11.10 0.45
CA THR A 61 -8.70 10.84 1.51
C THR A 61 -9.60 9.65 1.16
N GLU A 62 -9.73 9.36 -0.12
CA GLU A 62 -10.46 8.23 -0.68
C GLU A 62 -9.62 7.63 -1.80
N ILE A 63 -9.58 6.30 -1.87
CA ILE A 63 -8.75 5.59 -2.85
C ILE A 63 -9.34 5.83 -4.24
N ASN A 64 -8.52 6.36 -5.15
CA ASN A 64 -8.89 6.60 -6.54
C ASN A 64 -7.72 6.21 -7.46
N GLY A 65 -8.05 5.44 -8.50
CA GLY A 65 -7.12 4.89 -9.47
C GLY A 65 -7.25 3.38 -9.58
N THR A 66 -6.78 2.84 -10.70
CA THR A 66 -6.77 1.39 -10.89
C THR A 66 -5.63 0.74 -10.14
N PHE A 67 -5.73 -0.56 -9.83
CA PHE A 67 -4.61 -1.32 -9.23
C PHE A 67 -3.31 -1.10 -10.00
N LYS A 68 -3.37 -1.16 -11.34
CA LYS A 68 -2.20 -0.99 -12.19
C LYS A 68 -1.56 0.39 -12.00
N GLN A 69 -2.36 1.45 -12.02
CA GLN A 69 -1.88 2.83 -11.84
C GLN A 69 -1.21 2.99 -10.48
N LEU A 70 -1.91 2.57 -9.42
CA LEU A 70 -1.44 2.69 -8.04
C LEU A 70 -0.16 1.86 -7.80
N PHE A 71 -0.11 0.63 -8.33
CA PHE A 71 1.02 -0.27 -8.14
C PHE A 71 2.30 0.28 -8.78
N TYR A 72 2.22 0.80 -10.01
CA TYR A 72 3.36 1.45 -10.67
C TYR A 72 3.78 2.77 -10.01
N ASP A 73 2.87 3.43 -9.31
CA ASP A 73 3.17 4.59 -8.48
C ASP A 73 3.70 4.23 -7.07
N MET A 74 3.89 2.93 -6.80
CA MET A 74 4.31 2.40 -5.50
C MET A 74 3.34 2.72 -4.35
N ARG A 75 2.07 2.99 -4.67
CA ARG A 75 0.98 3.22 -3.71
C ARG A 75 0.40 1.89 -3.25
N PHE A 76 1.27 1.06 -2.65
CA PHE A 76 0.98 -0.34 -2.34
C PHE A 76 -0.07 -0.52 -1.25
N TRP A 77 -0.19 0.42 -0.31
CA TRP A 77 -1.26 0.36 0.69
C TRP A 77 -2.64 0.48 0.04
N GLU A 78 -2.81 1.38 -0.92
CA GLU A 78 -4.09 1.53 -1.62
C GLU A 78 -4.40 0.32 -2.51
N CYS A 79 -3.37 -0.25 -3.16
CA CYS A 79 -3.50 -1.52 -3.87
C CYS A 79 -3.98 -2.63 -2.93
N HIS A 80 -3.39 -2.73 -1.73
CA HIS A 80 -3.78 -3.70 -0.71
C HIS A 80 -5.26 -3.56 -0.35
N GLU A 81 -5.74 -2.36 -0.05
CA GLU A 81 -7.14 -2.11 0.33
C GLU A 81 -8.13 -2.48 -0.79
N ILE A 82 -7.87 -2.07 -2.04
CA ILE A 82 -8.73 -2.43 -3.19
C ILE A 82 -8.85 -3.95 -3.33
N LEU A 83 -7.73 -4.65 -3.20
CA LEU A 83 -7.70 -6.10 -3.36
C LEU A 83 -8.33 -6.82 -2.16
N GLU A 84 -8.15 -6.30 -0.95
CA GLU A 84 -8.76 -6.89 0.24
C GLU A 84 -10.30 -6.81 0.18
N GLU A 85 -10.85 -5.70 -0.30
CA GLU A 85 -12.29 -5.58 -0.51
C GLU A 85 -12.83 -6.66 -1.48
N LYS A 86 -12.11 -6.90 -2.58
CA LYS A 86 -12.46 -7.94 -3.56
C LYS A 86 -12.28 -9.34 -2.99
N TRP A 87 -11.19 -9.58 -2.28
CA TRP A 87 -10.88 -10.86 -1.65
C TRP A 87 -11.95 -11.28 -0.63
N ARG A 88 -12.50 -10.33 0.13
CA ARG A 88 -13.62 -10.58 1.05
C ARG A 88 -14.88 -11.07 0.33
N LYS A 89 -15.11 -10.61 -0.90
CA LYS A 89 -16.28 -10.96 -1.74
C LYS A 89 -16.04 -12.19 -2.63
N ALA A 90 -14.78 -12.61 -2.81
CA ALA A 90 -14.45 -13.75 -3.66
C ALA A 90 -14.95 -15.07 -3.05
N GLU A 91 -15.71 -15.82 -3.85
CA GLU A 91 -16.27 -17.12 -3.48
C GLU A 91 -15.42 -18.29 -3.99
N ASN A 92 -14.80 -18.12 -5.16
CA ASN A 92 -13.96 -19.14 -5.78
C ASN A 92 -12.61 -19.26 -5.07
N LYS A 93 -12.20 -20.48 -4.68
CA LYS A 93 -10.93 -20.71 -3.97
C LYS A 93 -9.70 -20.24 -4.76
N TYR A 94 -9.66 -20.45 -6.08
CA TYR A 94 -8.54 -20.03 -6.91
C TYR A 94 -8.44 -18.51 -7.01
N GLU A 95 -9.57 -17.83 -7.22
CA GLU A 95 -9.62 -16.37 -7.20
C GLU A 95 -9.21 -15.82 -5.83
N LYS A 96 -9.70 -16.42 -4.75
CA LYS A 96 -9.38 -16.02 -3.38
C LYS A 96 -7.89 -16.19 -3.06
N ASN A 97 -7.29 -17.32 -3.45
CA ASN A 97 -5.86 -17.54 -3.28
C ASN A 97 -5.02 -16.59 -4.14
N PHE A 98 -5.45 -16.32 -5.38
CA PHE A 98 -4.79 -15.38 -6.27
C PHE A 98 -4.81 -13.96 -5.69
N LEU A 99 -5.98 -13.45 -5.30
CA LEU A 99 -6.09 -12.13 -4.66
C LEU A 99 -5.25 -12.07 -3.37
N GLN A 100 -5.31 -13.11 -2.52
CA GLN A 100 -4.51 -13.19 -1.31
C GLN A 100 -3.00 -13.10 -1.61
N SER A 101 -2.54 -13.73 -2.68
CA SER A 101 -1.13 -13.68 -3.06
C SER A 101 -0.67 -12.28 -3.46
N ILE A 102 -1.51 -11.53 -4.19
CA ILE A 102 -1.19 -10.15 -4.58
C ILE A 102 -1.30 -9.20 -3.36
N ILE A 103 -2.26 -9.44 -2.46
CA ILE A 103 -2.34 -8.73 -1.18
C ILE A 103 -1.06 -8.92 -0.37
N LEU A 104 -0.54 -10.15 -0.27
CA LEU A 104 0.73 -10.45 0.40
C LEU A 104 1.91 -9.81 -0.29
N LEU A 105 1.93 -9.76 -1.63
CA LEU A 105 2.93 -9.03 -2.40
C LEU A 105 2.90 -7.53 -2.06
N CYS A 106 1.73 -6.89 -2.05
CA CYS A 106 1.58 -5.49 -1.64
C CYS A 106 2.08 -5.27 -0.21
N ALA A 107 1.70 -6.15 0.72
CA ALA A 107 2.15 -6.08 2.12
C ALA A 107 3.68 -6.25 2.24
N SER A 108 4.27 -7.19 1.51
CA SER A 108 5.71 -7.37 1.42
C SER A 108 6.41 -6.09 0.93
N LEU A 109 5.91 -5.47 -0.14
CA LEU A 109 6.48 -4.25 -0.68
C LEU A 109 6.34 -3.07 0.29
N ILE A 110 5.21 -2.95 1.01
CA ILE A 110 5.06 -1.95 2.09
C ILE A 110 6.14 -2.13 3.16
N LYS A 111 6.44 -3.37 3.56
CA LYS A 111 7.49 -3.67 4.55
C LYS A 111 8.88 -3.31 4.03
N TYR A 112 9.14 -3.59 2.76
CA TYR A 112 10.37 -3.17 2.09
C TYR A 112 10.56 -1.65 2.12
N LEU A 113 9.51 -0.87 1.81
CA LEU A 113 9.56 0.61 1.86
C LEU A 113 9.77 1.20 3.26
N LYS A 114 9.72 0.36 4.29
CA LYS A 114 9.96 0.72 5.69
C LYS A 114 11.30 0.21 6.22
N GLY A 115 12.10 -0.44 5.37
CA GLY A 115 13.35 -1.08 5.78
C GLY A 115 13.16 -2.38 6.58
N GLU A 116 11.95 -2.92 6.66
CA GLU A 116 11.64 -4.18 7.36
C GLU A 116 11.88 -5.38 6.41
N VAL A 117 13.13 -5.54 5.93
CA VAL A 117 13.49 -6.47 4.83
C VAL A 117 13.18 -7.93 5.16
N ASP A 118 13.57 -8.43 6.33
CA ASP A 118 13.29 -9.84 6.71
C ASP A 118 11.80 -10.17 6.72
N VAL A 119 10.97 -9.22 7.15
CA VAL A 119 9.50 -9.36 7.16
C VAL A 119 8.96 -9.28 5.74
N SER A 120 9.55 -8.43 4.89
CA SER A 120 9.23 -8.33 3.47
C SER A 120 9.47 -9.67 2.76
N ASP A 121 10.63 -10.28 2.96
CA ASP A 121 11.01 -11.55 2.33
C ASP A 121 10.08 -12.68 2.77
N MET A 122 9.79 -12.80 4.07
CA MET A 122 8.83 -13.78 4.58
C MET A 122 7.44 -13.64 3.94
N LEU A 123 6.95 -12.41 3.74
CA LEU A 123 5.65 -12.17 3.10
C LEU A 123 5.69 -12.48 1.59
N MET A 124 6.82 -12.18 0.94
CA MET A 124 7.03 -12.49 -0.48
C MET A 124 7.03 -14.00 -0.71
N GLU A 125 7.72 -14.78 0.12
CA GLU A 125 7.74 -16.24 0.04
C GLU A 125 6.32 -16.83 0.18
N LYS A 126 5.52 -16.30 1.10
CA LYS A 126 4.11 -16.72 1.26
C LYS A 126 3.28 -16.37 0.02
N ALA A 127 3.48 -15.20 -0.57
CA ALA A 127 2.81 -14.81 -1.81
C ALA A 127 3.18 -15.78 -2.96
N LEU A 128 4.47 -16.08 -3.11
CA LEU A 128 4.98 -16.99 -4.14
C LEU A 128 4.47 -18.42 -3.96
N SER A 129 4.40 -18.92 -2.72
CA SER A 129 3.83 -20.24 -2.43
C SER A 129 2.37 -20.32 -2.90
N LEU A 130 1.55 -19.31 -2.59
CA LEU A 130 0.15 -19.29 -3.02
C LEU A 130 0.00 -19.24 -4.54
N ILE A 131 0.84 -18.47 -5.24
CA ILE A 131 0.81 -18.41 -6.71
C ILE A 131 1.23 -19.75 -7.31
N SER A 132 2.24 -20.40 -6.74
CA SER A 132 2.78 -21.66 -7.25
C SER A 132 1.80 -22.83 -7.11
N ASP A 133 0.91 -22.77 -6.12
CA ASP A 133 -0.15 -23.76 -5.90
C ASP A 133 -1.37 -23.58 -6.83
N LEU A 134 -1.44 -22.49 -7.60
CA LEU A 134 -2.53 -22.26 -8.55
C LEU A 134 -2.32 -23.06 -9.84
N PRO A 135 -3.39 -23.56 -10.48
CA PRO A 135 -3.29 -24.15 -11.81
C PRO A 135 -2.73 -23.12 -12.80
N GLN A 136 -1.60 -23.44 -13.45
CA GLN A 136 -0.89 -22.50 -14.33
C GLN A 136 -1.76 -21.97 -15.47
N GLU A 137 -2.68 -22.80 -15.97
CA GLU A 137 -3.60 -22.46 -17.07
C GLU A 137 -4.61 -21.38 -16.68
N LEU A 138 -4.87 -21.18 -15.38
CA LEU A 138 -5.78 -20.14 -14.88
C LEU A 138 -5.10 -18.79 -14.70
N LEU A 139 -3.77 -18.73 -14.59
CA LEU A 139 -3.05 -17.48 -14.28
C LEU A 139 -3.31 -16.36 -15.30
N PRO A 140 -3.33 -16.61 -16.63
CA PRO A 140 -3.65 -15.57 -17.59
C PRO A 140 -5.07 -15.01 -17.42
N LEU A 141 -6.06 -15.86 -17.13
CA LEU A 141 -7.45 -15.46 -16.94
C LEU A 141 -7.62 -14.65 -15.65
N LEU A 142 -6.97 -15.07 -14.56
CA LEU A 142 -6.96 -14.36 -13.29
C LEU A 142 -6.30 -12.98 -13.43
N TYR A 143 -5.19 -12.89 -14.18
CA TYR A 143 -4.53 -11.62 -14.46
C TYR A 143 -5.40 -10.67 -15.29
N ILE A 144 -6.08 -11.17 -16.34
CA ILE A 144 -7.02 -10.37 -17.13
C ILE A 144 -8.19 -9.90 -16.25
N SER A 145 -8.77 -10.78 -15.43
CA SER A 145 -9.85 -10.44 -14.51
C SER A 145 -9.43 -9.34 -13.54
N LEU A 146 -8.21 -9.43 -12.98
CA LEU A 146 -7.66 -8.37 -12.15
C LEU A 146 -7.67 -7.03 -12.89
N GLY A 147 -7.01 -6.96 -14.05
CA GLY A 147 -6.88 -5.71 -14.81
C GLY A 147 -8.19 -5.09 -15.31
N LEU A 148 -9.25 -5.88 -15.49
CA LEU A 148 -10.58 -5.38 -15.86
C LEU A 148 -11.40 -4.91 -14.66
N ASN A 149 -11.17 -5.49 -13.49
CA ASN A 149 -12.03 -5.29 -12.33
C ASN A 149 -11.39 -4.39 -11.27
N THR A 150 -10.11 -4.05 -11.37
CA THR A 150 -9.39 -3.14 -10.45
C THR A 150 -8.78 -1.98 -11.20
#